data_AF-A0A2G2VI79-F1
#
_entry.id   AF-A0A2G2VI79-F1
#
_cell.length_a   1.000
_cell.length_b   1.000
_cell.length_c   1.000
_cell.angle_alpha   90.00
_cell.angle_beta   90.00
_cell.angle_gamma   90.00
#
_symmetry.space_group_name_H-M   'P 1'
#
loop_
_entity.id
_entity.type
_entity.pdbx_description
1 polymer ?
#
loop_
_entity_poly.entity_id
_entity_poly.type
_entity_poly.pdbx_seq_one_letter_code
_entity_poly.pdbx_strand_id
1 'polypeptide(L)'
;MEERYEPLKELGCGNFGVARLVRDKKTKELVAVKYIERGRKIDENVQREIINHRSLRHPNIVRFKEVLLTPTHLAIVMEYAAGGELFDRICSAGRFSEDEARFFFQQLISGVSYCHSMEICHRDLKLENTLLDGSPIPRVKICDFGYSKSGLLHSQPKSTVGTPAYIAPEVLSRKEYDGKVADVWSCGVTLYVMLVGAYPFEDPEDPRNFRTTIGRIMSAQFSIPDYIRISAGCMNLLSRIFVANPSKRISIPEIKKHPWFLKHLPKNLMDGRNVNYGEASGQQLQRVEDIMRIIQEAKFLGEGSKYGQAPAEATIDPDDSEGDLESEIETSGDYIIHF
;
A
#
# COMPACT_ATOMS: atom_id res chain seq x y z
N MET A 1 -7.74 24.69 -8.77
CA MET A 1 -8.05 23.24 -8.85
C MET A 1 -9.43 22.99 -9.45
N GLU A 2 -10.48 23.57 -8.89
CA GLU A 2 -11.88 23.40 -9.33
C GLU A 2 -12.16 23.86 -10.77
N GLU A 3 -11.37 24.81 -11.28
CA GLU A 3 -11.46 25.25 -12.68
C GLU A 3 -11.00 24.20 -13.69
N ARG A 4 -10.06 23.32 -13.31
CA ARG A 4 -9.46 22.31 -14.20
C ARG A 4 -9.99 20.91 -13.95
N TYR A 5 -10.31 20.57 -12.71
CA TYR A 5 -10.74 19.22 -12.33
C TYR A 5 -12.19 19.23 -11.87
N GLU A 6 -13.00 18.36 -12.46
CA GLU A 6 -14.38 18.09 -12.08
C GLU A 6 -14.41 16.91 -11.10
N PRO A 7 -14.83 17.09 -9.84
CA PRO A 7 -14.97 15.98 -8.89
C PRO A 7 -16.12 15.05 -9.30
N LEU A 8 -15.89 13.73 -9.21
CA LEU A 8 -16.88 12.72 -9.61
C LEU A 8 -17.33 11.84 -8.45
N LYS A 9 -16.37 11.17 -7.78
CA LYS A 9 -16.67 10.18 -6.75
C LYS A 9 -15.57 10.16 -5.69
N GLU A 10 -15.93 9.86 -4.44
CA GLU A 10 -14.95 9.47 -3.43
C GLU A 10 -14.48 8.03 -3.67
N LEU A 11 -13.16 7.83 -3.64
CA LEU A 11 -12.54 6.51 -3.84
C LEU A 11 -12.25 5.82 -2.51
N GLY A 12 -11.95 6.58 -1.45
CA GLY A 12 -11.72 6.06 -0.10
C GLY A 12 -11.12 7.10 0.83
N CYS A 13 -11.05 6.78 2.12
CA CYS A 13 -10.44 7.60 3.16
C CYS A 13 -9.23 6.89 3.78
N GLY A 14 -8.10 7.59 3.90
CA GLY A 14 -6.89 7.09 4.57
C GLY A 14 -6.36 8.09 5.60
N ASN A 15 -5.30 7.71 6.33
CA ASN A 15 -4.72 8.50 7.43
C ASN A 15 -4.34 9.95 7.06
N PHE A 16 -4.03 10.22 5.78
CA PHE A 16 -3.61 11.55 5.31
C PHE A 16 -4.68 12.23 4.47
N GLY A 17 -5.89 11.70 4.40
CA GLY A 17 -7.05 12.34 3.80
C GLY A 17 -7.82 11.47 2.82
N VAL A 18 -8.74 12.11 2.10
CA VAL A 18 -9.69 11.49 1.19
C VAL A 18 -9.10 11.40 -0.22
N ALA A 19 -9.19 10.23 -0.85
CA ALA A 19 -8.91 10.05 -2.27
C ALA A 19 -10.20 10.29 -3.07
N ARG A 20 -10.14 11.14 -4.09
CA ARG A 20 -11.29 11.42 -4.98
C ARG A 20 -10.95 11.12 -6.44
N LEU A 21 -11.89 10.51 -7.13
CA LEU A 21 -11.92 10.44 -8.57
C LEU A 21 -12.36 11.80 -9.11
N VAL A 22 -11.56 12.35 -10.01
CA VAL A 22 -11.86 13.60 -10.70
C VAL A 22 -11.62 13.41 -12.21
N ARG A 23 -12.24 14.27 -13.01
CA ARG A 23 -12.02 14.35 -14.46
C ARG A 23 -11.29 15.63 -14.80
N ASP A 24 -10.18 15.54 -15.53
CA ASP A 24 -9.56 16.74 -16.12
C ASP A 24 -10.51 17.29 -17.19
N LYS A 25 -10.99 18.52 -17.01
CA LYS A 25 -11.98 19.14 -17.89
C LYS A 25 -11.45 19.35 -19.31
N LYS A 26 -10.13 19.49 -19.49
CA LYS A 26 -9.46 19.69 -20.78
C LYS A 26 -9.22 18.37 -21.49
N THR A 27 -8.58 17.41 -20.83
CA THR A 27 -8.21 16.13 -21.47
C THR A 27 -9.30 15.07 -21.40
N LYS A 28 -10.35 15.31 -20.60
CA LYS A 28 -11.40 14.34 -20.24
C LYS A 28 -10.91 13.09 -19.53
N GLU A 29 -9.63 13.07 -19.16
CA GLU A 29 -8.99 11.94 -18.50
C GLU A 29 -9.46 11.83 -17.04
N LEU A 30 -9.71 10.59 -16.61
CA LEU A 30 -9.99 10.28 -15.21
C LEU A 30 -8.68 10.18 -14.42
N VAL A 31 -8.61 10.85 -13.29
CA VAL A 31 -7.45 10.84 -12.39
C VAL A 31 -7.89 10.71 -10.94
N ALA A 32 -7.04 10.12 -10.12
CA ALA A 32 -7.23 10.08 -8.68
C ALA A 32 -6.49 11.25 -8.04
N VAL A 33 -7.11 11.89 -7.04
CA VAL A 33 -6.49 12.97 -6.27
C VAL A 33 -6.54 12.65 -4.80
N LYS A 34 -5.36 12.62 -4.17
CA LYS A 34 -5.20 12.52 -2.72
C LYS A 34 -5.01 13.91 -2.15
N TYR A 35 -5.79 14.26 -1.14
CA TYR A 35 -5.73 15.56 -0.48
C TYR A 35 -5.07 15.41 0.89
N ILE A 36 -4.04 16.20 1.18
CA ILE A 36 -3.41 16.29 2.49
C ILE A 36 -3.64 17.71 3.03
N GLU A 37 -4.18 17.84 4.24
CA GLU A 37 -4.38 19.15 4.86
C GLU A 37 -3.06 19.93 4.94
N ARG A 38 -3.13 21.22 4.64
CA ARG A 38 -1.99 22.15 4.78
C ARG A 38 -1.57 22.26 6.25
N GLY A 39 -0.31 22.65 6.48
CA GLY A 39 0.24 22.84 7.81
C GLY A 39 1.22 21.73 8.21
N ARG A 40 1.21 21.37 9.50
CA ARG A 40 2.22 20.49 10.12
C ARG A 40 2.26 19.06 9.55
N LYS A 41 1.19 18.60 8.90
CA LYS A 41 1.14 17.30 8.23
C LYS A 41 2.03 17.24 6.98
N ILE A 42 2.38 18.38 6.40
CA ILE A 42 3.29 18.48 5.26
C ILE A 42 4.73 18.53 5.78
N ASP A 43 5.27 17.36 6.08
CA ASP A 43 6.64 17.20 6.59
C ASP A 43 7.63 16.80 5.49
N GLU A 44 8.87 16.52 5.88
CA GLU A 44 9.91 16.05 4.97
C GLU A 44 9.62 14.66 4.38
N ASN A 45 8.80 13.84 5.06
CA ASN A 45 8.43 12.52 4.56
C ASN A 45 7.46 12.66 3.39
N VAL A 46 6.42 13.48 3.52
CA VAL A 46 5.50 13.80 2.41
C VAL A 46 6.27 14.34 1.21
N GLN A 47 7.23 15.25 1.45
CA GLN A 47 8.07 15.78 0.39
C GLN A 47 8.87 14.67 -0.32
N ARG A 48 9.59 13.84 0.45
CA ARG A 48 10.40 12.74 -0.07
C ARG A 48 9.55 11.77 -0.90
N GLU A 49 8.35 11.46 -0.44
CA GLU A 49 7.43 10.54 -1.10
C GLU A 49 6.90 11.09 -2.42
N ILE A 50 6.53 12.37 -2.49
CA ILE A 50 6.12 13.02 -3.75
C ILE A 50 7.25 12.97 -4.78
N ILE A 51 8.48 13.29 -4.37
CA ILE A 51 9.65 13.28 -5.27
C ILE A 51 9.97 11.85 -5.74
N ASN A 52 9.95 10.88 -4.82
CA ASN A 52 10.13 9.47 -5.14
C ASN A 52 9.04 9.00 -6.11
N HIS A 53 7.77 9.24 -5.83
CA HIS A 53 6.65 8.84 -6.68
C HIS A 53 6.74 9.45 -8.08
N ARG A 54 7.13 10.73 -8.19
CA ARG A 54 7.39 11.39 -9.48
C ARG A 54 8.47 10.69 -10.31
N SER A 55 9.51 10.17 -9.66
CA SER A 55 10.62 9.47 -10.32
C SER A 55 10.22 8.10 -10.87
N LEU A 56 9.18 7.48 -10.30
CA LEU A 56 8.77 6.13 -10.66
C LEU A 56 8.01 6.12 -11.98
N ARG A 57 8.57 5.41 -12.97
CA ARG A 57 8.01 5.26 -14.31
C ARG A 57 8.01 3.80 -14.72
N HIS A 58 6.94 3.11 -14.38
CA HIS A 58 6.76 1.69 -14.70
C HIS A 58 5.27 1.41 -14.97
N PRO A 59 4.90 0.56 -15.94
CA PRO A 59 3.50 0.31 -16.29
C PRO A 59 2.70 -0.30 -15.15
N ASN A 60 3.37 -1.04 -14.25
CA ASN A 60 2.76 -1.67 -13.09
C ASN A 60 2.81 -0.83 -11.80
N ILE A 61 3.08 0.46 -11.92
CA ILE A 61 3.05 1.42 -10.81
C ILE A 61 2.09 2.54 -11.20
N VAL A 62 1.24 2.97 -10.27
CA VAL A 62 0.38 4.14 -10.45
C VAL A 62 1.25 5.36 -10.75
N ARG A 63 1.04 6.00 -11.90
CA ARG A 63 1.86 7.14 -12.33
C ARG A 63 1.51 8.43 -11.59
N PHE A 64 2.52 9.10 -11.03
CA PHE A 64 2.41 10.49 -10.58
C PHE A 64 2.18 11.45 -11.76
N LYS A 65 1.31 12.45 -11.59
CA LYS A 65 1.06 13.46 -12.63
C LYS A 65 1.55 14.85 -12.21
N GLU A 66 0.99 15.39 -11.15
CA GLU A 66 1.28 16.74 -10.67
C GLU A 66 0.84 16.92 -9.21
N VAL A 67 1.33 17.97 -8.57
CA VAL A 67 0.84 18.47 -7.30
C VAL A 67 0.27 19.86 -7.49
N LEU A 68 -0.86 20.11 -6.83
CA LEU A 68 -1.57 21.38 -6.85
C LEU A 68 -1.78 21.86 -5.42
N LEU A 69 -1.71 23.18 -5.24
CA LEU A 69 -2.11 23.82 -4.00
C LEU A 69 -3.58 24.23 -4.07
N THR A 70 -4.28 24.02 -2.95
CA THR A 70 -5.61 24.58 -2.72
C THR A 70 -5.57 25.45 -1.45
N PRO A 71 -6.61 26.25 -1.16
CA PRO A 71 -6.64 27.04 0.07
C PRO A 71 -6.44 26.21 1.35
N THR A 72 -6.91 24.95 1.37
CA THR A 72 -6.95 24.10 2.57
C THR A 72 -6.05 22.86 2.49
N HIS A 73 -5.71 22.39 1.30
CA HIS A 73 -5.01 21.11 1.09
C HIS A 73 -3.90 21.19 0.03
N LEU A 74 -2.90 20.32 0.17
CA LEU A 74 -2.04 19.84 -0.90
C LEU A 74 -2.75 18.72 -1.67
N ALA A 75 -2.95 18.89 -2.97
CA ALA A 75 -3.63 17.92 -3.82
C ALA A 75 -2.62 17.20 -4.73
N ILE A 76 -2.48 15.88 -4.55
CA ILE A 76 -1.55 15.03 -5.30
C ILE A 76 -2.35 14.29 -6.37
N VAL A 77 -2.12 14.64 -7.64
CA VAL A 77 -2.82 14.07 -8.80
C VAL A 77 -2.04 12.88 -9.36
N MET A 78 -2.73 11.75 -9.53
CA MET A 78 -2.14 10.50 -10.00
C MET A 78 -3.04 9.74 -10.97
N GLU A 79 -2.48 8.76 -11.67
CA GLU A 79 -3.22 7.83 -12.53
C GLU A 79 -4.35 7.14 -11.77
N TYR A 80 -5.53 7.07 -12.40
CA TYR A 80 -6.66 6.32 -11.87
C TYR A 80 -6.67 4.90 -12.45
N ALA A 81 -6.68 3.90 -11.56
CA ALA A 81 -6.82 2.49 -11.91
C ALA A 81 -8.30 2.08 -11.82
N ALA A 82 -8.99 2.09 -12.97
CA ALA A 82 -10.44 1.91 -13.05
C ALA A 82 -10.92 0.45 -12.86
N GLY A 83 -10.02 -0.53 -12.81
CA GLY A 83 -10.34 -1.95 -12.68
C GLY A 83 -10.59 -2.41 -11.25
N GLY A 84 -10.53 -1.51 -10.27
CA GLY A 84 -10.74 -1.82 -8.85
C GLY A 84 -9.54 -2.52 -8.21
N GLU A 85 -9.77 -3.14 -7.05
CA GLU A 85 -8.73 -3.85 -6.30
C GLU A 85 -8.53 -5.26 -6.85
N LEU A 86 -7.29 -5.75 -6.83
CA LEU A 86 -6.99 -7.14 -7.16
C LEU A 86 -7.71 -8.11 -6.21
N PHE A 87 -7.83 -7.72 -4.93
CA PHE A 87 -8.52 -8.50 -3.91
C PHE A 87 -9.99 -8.75 -4.26
N ASP A 88 -10.74 -7.70 -4.62
CA ASP A 88 -12.14 -7.82 -5.05
C ASP A 88 -12.32 -8.80 -6.22
N ARG A 89 -11.37 -8.79 -7.16
CA ARG A 89 -11.37 -9.71 -8.29
C ARG A 89 -11.14 -11.16 -7.85
N ILE A 90 -10.26 -11.39 -6.88
CA ILE A 90 -10.02 -12.72 -6.29
C ILE A 90 -11.29 -13.17 -5.58
N CYS A 91 -11.88 -12.34 -4.71
CA CYS A 91 -13.10 -12.68 -3.98
C CYS A 91 -14.27 -13.01 -4.94
N SER A 92 -14.42 -12.23 -6.01
CA SER A 92 -15.45 -12.47 -7.04
C SER A 92 -15.25 -13.80 -7.79
N ALA A 93 -13.99 -14.20 -8.00
CA ALA A 93 -13.64 -15.48 -8.64
C ALA A 93 -13.57 -16.65 -7.64
N GLY A 94 -13.59 -16.37 -6.33
CA GLY A 94 -13.18 -17.28 -5.26
C GLY A 94 -11.66 -17.47 -5.21
N ARG A 95 -11.06 -17.91 -6.32
CA ARG A 95 -9.60 -18.04 -6.52
C ARG A 95 -9.28 -18.03 -8.00
N PHE A 96 -8.02 -17.75 -8.34
CA PHE A 96 -7.54 -17.83 -9.72
C PHE A 96 -7.00 -19.21 -10.07
N SER A 97 -6.96 -19.50 -11.37
CA SER A 97 -6.13 -20.56 -11.89
C SER A 97 -4.65 -20.23 -11.68
N GLU A 98 -3.79 -21.26 -11.69
CA GLU A 98 -2.34 -21.06 -11.54
C GLU A 98 -1.76 -20.19 -12.68
N ASP A 99 -2.32 -20.28 -13.88
CA ASP A 99 -1.88 -19.49 -15.03
C ASP A 99 -2.28 -18.01 -14.90
N GLU A 100 -3.49 -17.71 -14.44
CA GLU A 100 -3.92 -16.33 -14.11
C GLU A 100 -3.14 -15.74 -12.93
N ALA A 101 -2.94 -16.52 -11.86
CA ALA A 101 -2.14 -16.09 -10.71
C ALA A 101 -0.70 -15.76 -11.14
N ARG A 102 -0.11 -16.57 -12.04
CA ARG A 102 1.21 -16.28 -12.61
C ARG A 102 1.22 -15.00 -13.43
N PHE A 103 0.20 -14.76 -14.25
CA PHE A 103 0.10 -13.55 -15.06
C PHE A 103 0.12 -12.27 -14.21
N PHE A 104 -0.64 -12.23 -13.11
CA PHE A 104 -0.61 -11.10 -12.18
C PHE A 104 0.68 -11.05 -11.37
N PHE A 105 1.18 -12.20 -10.91
CA PHE A 105 2.42 -12.27 -10.13
C PHE A 105 3.65 -11.78 -10.92
N GLN A 106 3.73 -12.08 -12.22
CA GLN A 106 4.79 -11.57 -13.10
C GLN A 106 4.80 -10.04 -13.16
N GLN A 107 3.61 -9.43 -13.23
CA GLN A 107 3.46 -7.98 -13.25
C GLN A 107 3.80 -7.35 -11.89
N LEU A 108 3.36 -7.96 -10.79
CA LEU A 108 3.69 -7.55 -9.44
C LEU A 108 5.21 -7.55 -9.22
N ILE A 109 5.89 -8.67 -9.52
CA ILE A 109 7.34 -8.79 -9.38
C ILE A 109 8.07 -7.82 -10.30
N SER A 110 7.55 -7.52 -11.50
CA SER A 110 8.13 -6.47 -12.36
C SER A 110 8.08 -5.10 -11.69
N GLY A 111 6.93 -4.70 -11.15
CA GLY A 111 6.78 -3.44 -10.44
C GLY A 111 7.66 -3.34 -9.19
N VAL A 112 7.66 -4.37 -8.35
CA VAL A 112 8.48 -4.43 -7.13
C VAL A 112 9.98 -4.41 -7.45
N SER A 113 10.40 -5.19 -8.45
CA SER A 113 11.79 -5.18 -8.93
C SER A 113 12.24 -3.78 -9.38
N TYR A 114 11.35 -3.03 -10.04
CA TYR A 114 11.64 -1.66 -10.46
C TYR A 114 11.75 -0.71 -9.26
N CYS A 115 10.83 -0.76 -8.30
CA CYS A 115 10.93 0.00 -7.05
C CYS A 115 12.28 -0.26 -6.35
N HIS A 116 12.65 -1.54 -6.20
CA HIS A 116 13.90 -1.93 -5.55
C HIS A 116 15.15 -1.41 -6.27
N SER A 117 15.10 -1.28 -7.61
CA SER A 117 16.18 -0.71 -8.43
C SER A 117 16.31 0.81 -8.29
N MET A 118 15.22 1.49 -7.93
CA MET A 118 15.19 2.91 -7.59
C MET A 118 15.50 3.16 -6.11
N GLU A 119 16.05 2.16 -5.41
CA GLU A 119 16.32 2.16 -3.97
C GLU A 119 15.11 2.43 -3.07
N ILE A 120 13.91 2.29 -3.63
CA ILE A 120 12.64 2.41 -2.92
C ILE A 120 12.22 1.00 -2.51
N CYS A 121 12.32 0.68 -1.22
CA CYS A 121 11.56 -0.42 -0.65
C CYS A 121 10.17 0.09 -0.31
N HIS A 122 9.13 -0.66 -0.67
CA HIS A 122 7.77 -0.16 -0.52
C HIS A 122 7.36 -0.18 0.95
N ARG A 123 7.82 -1.18 1.72
CA ARG A 123 7.57 -1.34 3.18
C ARG A 123 6.09 -1.47 3.57
N ASP A 124 5.18 -1.42 2.60
CA ASP A 124 3.73 -1.57 2.78
C ASP A 124 3.06 -2.17 1.52
N LEU A 125 3.76 -3.12 0.86
CA LEU A 125 3.11 -3.93 -0.18
C LEU A 125 2.05 -4.79 0.50
N LYS A 126 0.80 -4.38 0.34
CA LYS A 126 -0.41 -5.12 0.70
C LYS A 126 -1.27 -5.28 -0.54
N LEU A 127 -2.11 -6.32 -0.57
CA LEU A 127 -3.08 -6.52 -1.67
C LEU A 127 -4.04 -5.34 -1.82
N GLU A 128 -4.37 -4.67 -0.72
CA GLU A 128 -5.18 -3.43 -0.67
C GLU A 128 -4.54 -2.29 -1.50
N ASN A 129 -3.21 -2.34 -1.69
CA ASN A 129 -2.44 -1.38 -2.48
C ASN A 129 -2.10 -1.89 -3.90
N THR A 130 -2.75 -2.97 -4.34
CA THR A 130 -2.57 -3.58 -5.67
C THR A 130 -3.85 -3.44 -6.49
N LEU A 131 -3.92 -2.41 -7.31
CA LEU A 131 -5.08 -2.10 -8.15
C LEU A 131 -4.95 -2.76 -9.53
N LEU A 132 -6.05 -2.75 -10.27
CA LEU A 132 -6.11 -3.13 -11.68
C LEU A 132 -6.49 -1.92 -12.54
N ASP A 133 -5.88 -1.82 -13.72
CA ASP A 133 -6.38 -0.88 -14.72
C ASP A 133 -7.72 -1.37 -15.33
N GLY A 134 -8.47 -0.44 -15.92
CA GLY A 134 -9.75 -0.76 -16.56
C GLY A 134 -9.64 -1.40 -17.94
N SER A 135 -8.46 -1.94 -18.30
CA SER A 135 -8.25 -2.51 -19.63
C SER A 135 -8.84 -3.92 -19.73
N PRO A 136 -9.17 -4.40 -20.95
CA PRO A 136 -9.70 -5.76 -21.16
C PRO A 136 -8.74 -6.85 -20.70
N ILE A 137 -7.43 -6.57 -20.71
CA ILE A 137 -6.37 -7.44 -20.18
C ILE A 137 -5.75 -6.70 -18.99
N PRO A 138 -6.30 -6.87 -17.79
CA PRO A 138 -6.02 -6.00 -16.66
C PRO A 138 -4.54 -5.98 -16.30
N ARG A 139 -4.01 -4.77 -16.13
CA ARG A 139 -2.65 -4.57 -15.62
C ARG A 139 -2.67 -4.31 -14.13
N VAL A 140 -1.73 -4.93 -13.43
CA VAL A 140 -1.45 -4.59 -12.02
C VAL A 140 -0.98 -3.15 -11.95
N LYS A 141 -1.48 -2.39 -10.97
CA LYS A 141 -1.10 -1.01 -10.64
C LYS A 141 -0.80 -0.93 -9.15
N ILE A 142 0.46 -1.00 -8.79
CA ILE A 142 0.91 -0.83 -7.40
C ILE A 142 0.72 0.64 -7.03
N CYS A 143 0.00 0.90 -5.93
CA CYS A 143 -0.28 2.21 -5.39
C CYS A 143 0.27 2.36 -3.95
N ASP A 144 0.21 3.59 -3.43
CA ASP A 144 0.55 3.99 -2.05
C ASP A 144 2.04 3.90 -1.63
N PHE A 145 2.83 4.86 -2.12
CA PHE A 145 4.22 5.08 -1.68
C PHE A 145 4.33 5.85 -0.35
N GLY A 146 3.52 5.51 0.66
CA GLY A 146 3.85 5.86 2.05
C GLY A 146 3.25 7.12 2.63
N TYR A 147 2.27 7.79 2.01
CA TYR A 147 1.57 8.93 2.61
C TYR A 147 0.65 8.51 3.78
N SER A 148 1.08 7.60 4.65
CA SER A 148 0.24 6.93 5.63
C SER A 148 0.89 6.61 6.97
N LYS A 149 2.20 6.85 7.24
CA LYS A 149 2.70 6.72 8.61
C LYS A 149 3.99 7.48 8.98
N SER A 150 3.81 8.38 9.97
CA SER A 150 4.78 8.66 11.04
C SER A 150 5.18 7.34 11.72
N GLY A 151 6.44 7.23 12.13
CA GLY A 151 7.04 6.01 12.62
C GLY A 151 6.29 5.32 13.76
N LEU A 152 6.44 4.00 13.79
CA LEU A 152 6.29 3.14 14.97
C LEU A 152 4.95 3.27 15.72
N LEU A 153 4.07 2.30 15.44
CA LEU A 153 2.84 2.00 16.20
C LEU A 153 1.77 3.09 16.06
N HIS A 154 0.50 2.75 16.34
CA HIS A 154 -0.70 3.61 16.23
C HIS A 154 -1.41 3.59 14.87
N SER A 155 -2.04 2.45 14.59
CA SER A 155 -3.36 2.49 13.94
C SER A 155 -4.37 1.84 14.89
N GLN A 156 -5.17 2.67 15.56
CA GLN A 156 -6.37 2.18 16.25
C GLN A 156 -7.40 1.72 15.22
N PRO A 157 -8.17 0.66 15.50
CA PRO A 157 -8.89 -0.09 14.49
C PRO A 157 -10.32 0.43 14.35
N LYS A 158 -10.57 1.25 13.32
CA LYS A 158 -11.94 1.55 12.83
C LYS A 158 -12.01 1.48 11.30
N SER A 159 -11.45 0.40 10.76
CA SER A 159 -11.75 -0.28 9.49
C SER A 159 -10.61 -1.28 9.28
N THR A 160 -10.82 -2.59 9.50
CA THR A 160 -9.96 -3.70 9.02
C THR A 160 -8.50 -3.32 8.71
N VAL A 161 -7.76 -2.90 9.75
CA VAL A 161 -6.42 -2.32 9.56
C VAL A 161 -5.41 -3.44 9.39
N GLY A 162 -5.13 -3.79 8.14
CA GLY A 162 -4.03 -4.63 7.67
C GLY A 162 -4.10 -6.09 8.12
N THR A 163 -4.31 -7.00 7.16
CA THR A 163 -4.17 -8.42 7.44
C THR A 163 -2.72 -8.72 7.91
N PRO A 164 -2.51 -9.20 9.15
CA PRO A 164 -1.17 -9.46 9.70
C PRO A 164 -0.38 -10.47 8.86
N ALA A 165 -1.06 -11.27 8.02
CA ALA A 165 -0.45 -12.21 7.09
C ALA A 165 0.62 -11.59 6.17
N TYR A 166 0.48 -10.32 5.79
CA TYR A 166 1.49 -9.61 4.98
C TYR A 166 2.77 -9.28 5.73
N ILE A 167 2.74 -9.31 7.06
CA ILE A 167 3.88 -8.89 7.88
C ILE A 167 4.86 -10.05 7.95
N ALA A 168 6.06 -9.85 7.41
CA ALA A 168 7.12 -10.84 7.49
C ALA A 168 7.59 -11.06 8.95
N PRO A 169 8.08 -12.24 9.32
CA PRO A 169 8.49 -12.56 10.69
C PRO A 169 9.53 -11.60 11.28
N GLU A 170 10.47 -11.14 10.48
CA GLU A 170 11.50 -10.18 10.90
C GLU A 170 10.95 -8.79 11.18
N VAL A 171 9.82 -8.40 10.58
CA VAL A 171 9.16 -7.11 10.85
C VAL A 171 8.48 -7.13 12.22
N LEU A 172 8.02 -8.30 12.68
CA LEU A 172 7.43 -8.49 14.01
C LEU A 172 8.49 -8.60 15.12
N SER A 173 9.66 -9.16 14.80
CA SER A 173 10.64 -9.59 15.79
C SER A 173 11.89 -8.71 15.89
N ARG A 174 12.18 -7.88 14.88
CA ARG A 174 13.41 -7.07 14.85
C ARG A 174 13.11 -5.59 14.87
N LYS A 175 14.00 -4.84 15.52
CA LYS A 175 14.00 -3.37 15.48
C LYS A 175 14.40 -2.84 14.09
N GLU A 176 15.27 -3.57 13.39
CA GLU A 176 15.74 -3.24 12.04
C GLU A 176 15.65 -4.47 11.12
N TYR A 177 15.23 -4.26 9.87
CA TYR A 177 15.06 -5.31 8.87
C TYR A 177 15.32 -4.78 7.45
N ASP A 178 15.61 -5.69 6.52
CA ASP A 178 15.71 -5.35 5.10
C ASP A 178 14.31 -5.32 4.47
N GLY A 179 13.84 -4.11 4.16
CA GLY A 179 12.52 -3.91 3.55
C GLY A 179 12.35 -4.61 2.19
N LYS A 180 13.41 -4.82 1.42
CA LYS A 180 13.32 -5.53 0.13
C LYS A 180 13.04 -7.01 0.33
N VAL A 181 13.57 -7.60 1.40
CA VAL A 181 13.34 -9.01 1.75
C VAL A 181 11.95 -9.20 2.36
N ALA A 182 11.45 -8.22 3.11
CA ALA A 182 10.08 -8.20 3.60
C ALA A 182 9.06 -8.07 2.44
N ASP A 183 9.34 -7.23 1.44
CA ASP A 183 8.50 -7.08 0.24
C ASP A 183 8.32 -8.42 -0.52
N VAL A 184 9.33 -9.30 -0.51
CA VAL A 184 9.22 -10.65 -1.10
C VAL A 184 8.19 -11.51 -0.36
N TRP A 185 8.13 -11.43 0.97
CA TRP A 185 7.12 -12.13 1.75
C TRP A 185 5.71 -11.67 1.36
N SER A 186 5.49 -10.36 1.28
CA SER A 186 4.21 -9.78 0.84
C SER A 186 3.81 -10.23 -0.57
N CYS A 187 4.77 -10.35 -1.49
CA CYS A 187 4.52 -10.92 -2.81
C CYS A 187 4.07 -12.38 -2.72
N GLY A 188 4.68 -13.18 -1.83
CA GLY A 188 4.27 -14.56 -1.56
C GLY A 188 2.85 -14.67 -1.02
N VAL A 189 2.48 -13.80 -0.08
CA VAL A 189 1.11 -13.73 0.46
C VAL A 189 0.11 -13.42 -0.66
N THR A 190 0.42 -12.43 -1.50
CA THR A 190 -0.38 -12.10 -2.68
C THR A 190 -0.56 -13.31 -3.61
N LEU A 191 0.53 -14.01 -3.92
CA LEU A 191 0.49 -15.22 -4.75
C LEU A 191 -0.39 -16.31 -4.12
N TYR A 192 -0.23 -16.55 -2.82
CA TYR A 192 -1.03 -17.53 -2.10
C TYR A 192 -2.52 -17.18 -2.15
N VAL A 193 -2.89 -15.93 -1.84
CA VAL A 193 -4.30 -15.49 -1.87
C VAL A 193 -4.89 -15.61 -3.27
N MET A 194 -4.14 -15.29 -4.33
CA MET A 194 -4.60 -15.53 -5.70
C MET A 194 -4.89 -17.00 -5.98
N LEU A 195 -4.07 -17.92 -5.45
CA LEU A 195 -4.21 -19.37 -5.70
C LEU A 195 -5.29 -20.02 -4.84
N VAL A 196 -5.46 -19.53 -3.61
CA VAL A 196 -6.25 -20.21 -2.56
C VAL A 196 -7.57 -19.49 -2.28
N GLY A 197 -7.62 -18.17 -2.45
CA GLY A 197 -8.78 -17.35 -2.07
C GLY A 197 -8.83 -17.00 -0.57
N ALA A 198 -7.82 -17.42 0.19
CA ALA A 198 -7.71 -17.19 1.63
C ALA A 198 -6.25 -16.85 2.00
N TYR A 199 -6.03 -16.36 3.22
CA TYR A 199 -4.70 -15.99 3.70
C TYR A 199 -3.89 -17.21 4.18
N PRO A 200 -2.55 -17.23 3.95
CA PRO A 200 -1.71 -18.41 4.22
C PRO A 200 -1.52 -18.78 5.68
N PHE A 201 -1.66 -17.80 6.58
CA PHE A 201 -1.33 -17.96 8.00
C PHE A 201 -2.53 -17.78 8.92
N GLU A 202 -3.70 -17.42 8.39
CA GLU A 202 -4.91 -17.31 9.19
C GLU A 202 -5.44 -18.70 9.54
N ASP A 203 -6.13 -18.79 10.67
CA ASP A 203 -6.86 -20.00 11.02
C ASP A 203 -8.19 -20.02 10.24
N PRO A 204 -8.46 -21.02 9.39
CA PRO A 204 -9.74 -21.12 8.69
C PRO A 204 -10.93 -21.17 9.65
N GLU A 205 -10.75 -21.74 10.85
CA GLU A 205 -11.82 -21.90 11.84
C GLU A 205 -11.98 -20.66 12.74
N ASP A 206 -10.90 -19.88 12.92
CA ASP A 206 -10.92 -18.63 13.69
C ASP A 206 -10.00 -17.56 13.07
N PRO A 207 -10.42 -16.90 11.98
CA PRO A 207 -9.61 -15.90 11.28
C PRO A 207 -9.25 -14.68 12.14
N ARG A 208 -9.99 -14.46 13.25
CA ARG A 208 -9.76 -13.35 14.19
C ARG A 208 -8.73 -13.70 15.26
N ASN A 209 -8.21 -14.93 15.27
CA ASN A 209 -7.16 -15.33 16.20
C ASN A 209 -5.79 -14.82 15.76
N PHE A 210 -5.52 -13.56 16.10
CA PHE A 210 -4.25 -12.90 15.82
C PHE A 210 -3.06 -13.66 16.43
N ARG A 211 -3.21 -14.26 17.62
CA ARG A 211 -2.11 -14.97 18.29
C ARG A 211 -1.69 -16.22 17.50
N THR A 212 -2.65 -17.02 17.05
CA THR A 212 -2.38 -18.19 16.21
C THR A 212 -1.77 -17.77 14.88
N THR A 213 -2.32 -16.72 14.25
CA THR A 213 -1.81 -16.19 12.98
C THR A 213 -0.35 -15.75 13.09
N ILE A 214 0.00 -15.01 14.14
CA ILE A 214 1.38 -14.59 14.40
C ILE A 214 2.30 -15.80 14.67
N GLY A 215 1.83 -16.81 15.41
CA GLY A 215 2.59 -18.05 15.61
C GLY A 215 2.91 -18.79 14.30
N ARG A 216 1.93 -18.87 13.39
CA ARG A 216 2.10 -19.46 12.05
C ARG A 216 3.04 -18.64 11.18
N ILE A 217 2.94 -17.31 11.21
CA ILE A 217 3.89 -16.41 10.53
C ILE A 217 5.31 -16.65 11.03
N MET A 218 5.54 -16.60 12.34
CA MET A 218 6.87 -16.73 12.95
C MET A 218 7.54 -18.09 12.66
N SER A 219 6.75 -19.15 12.51
CA SER A 219 7.22 -20.48 12.12
C SER A 219 7.18 -20.74 10.61
N ALA A 220 6.71 -19.77 9.81
CA ALA A 220 6.42 -19.89 8.38
C ALA A 220 5.54 -21.13 8.03
N GLN A 221 4.59 -21.45 8.91
CA GLN A 221 3.68 -22.57 8.76
C GLN A 221 2.48 -22.18 7.90
N PHE A 222 2.47 -22.63 6.64
CA PHE A 222 1.34 -22.52 5.72
C PHE A 222 1.03 -23.90 5.13
N SER A 223 -0.21 -24.08 4.65
CA SER A 223 -0.63 -25.27 3.92
C SER A 223 -1.49 -24.87 2.72
N ILE A 224 -1.56 -25.73 1.71
CA ILE A 224 -2.51 -25.58 0.60
C ILE A 224 -3.62 -26.60 0.85
N PRO A 225 -4.91 -26.20 0.85
CA PRO A 225 -6.00 -27.15 1.03
C PRO A 225 -5.99 -28.28 -0.01
N ASP A 226 -6.29 -29.52 0.39
CA ASP A 226 -6.17 -30.72 -0.46
C ASP A 226 -7.01 -30.66 -1.75
N TYR A 227 -8.11 -29.91 -1.74
CA TYR A 227 -8.97 -29.70 -2.90
C TYR A 227 -8.36 -28.73 -3.94
N ILE A 228 -7.28 -28.02 -3.59
CA ILE A 228 -6.57 -27.09 -4.47
C ILE A 228 -5.31 -27.76 -4.99
N ARG A 229 -5.26 -28.00 -6.30
CA ARG A 229 -4.08 -28.55 -6.97
C ARG A 229 -3.23 -27.42 -7.53
N ILE A 230 -1.97 -27.35 -7.08
CA ILE A 230 -0.94 -26.49 -7.65
C ILE A 230 0.25 -27.33 -8.12
N SER A 231 0.99 -26.85 -9.11
CA SER A 231 2.17 -27.54 -9.62
C SER A 231 3.30 -27.58 -8.59
N ALA A 232 4.17 -28.60 -8.69
CA ALA A 232 5.36 -28.70 -7.86
C ALA A 232 6.26 -27.45 -7.98
N GLY A 233 6.31 -26.83 -9.16
CA GLY A 233 7.03 -25.57 -9.37
C GLY A 233 6.41 -24.40 -8.60
N CYS A 234 5.08 -24.32 -8.54
CA CYS A 234 4.38 -23.30 -7.76
C CYS A 234 4.64 -23.47 -6.26
N MET A 235 4.49 -24.70 -5.75
CA MET A 235 4.75 -25.02 -4.35
C MET A 235 6.21 -24.77 -3.97
N ASN A 236 7.15 -25.13 -4.85
CA ASN A 236 8.57 -24.86 -4.63
C ASN A 236 8.83 -23.35 -4.49
N LEU A 237 8.24 -22.52 -5.34
CA LEU A 237 8.37 -21.06 -5.25
C LEU A 237 7.83 -20.54 -3.91
N LEU A 238 6.61 -20.93 -3.53
CA LEU A 238 6.01 -20.53 -2.24
C LEU A 238 6.87 -20.97 -1.05
N SER A 239 7.38 -22.20 -1.04
CA SER A 239 8.26 -22.69 0.04
C SER A 239 9.59 -21.94 0.16
N ARG A 240 10.06 -21.33 -0.93
CA ARG A 240 11.28 -20.52 -0.95
C ARG A 240 11.02 -19.06 -0.57
N ILE A 241 9.77 -18.60 -0.70
CA ILE A 241 9.32 -17.27 -0.24
C ILE A 241 8.97 -17.30 1.24
N PHE A 242 8.17 -18.26 1.69
CA PHE A 242 7.77 -18.42 3.09
C PHE A 242 8.86 -19.10 3.91
N VAL A 243 9.97 -18.38 4.06
CA VAL A 243 11.11 -18.76 4.88
C VAL A 243 11.26 -17.73 6.00
N ALA A 244 11.20 -18.20 7.24
CA ALA A 244 11.26 -17.32 8.43
C ALA A 244 12.60 -16.60 8.56
N ASN A 245 13.70 -17.25 8.19
CA ASN A 245 15.01 -16.59 8.16
C ASN A 245 15.16 -15.73 6.89
N PRO A 246 15.20 -14.38 6.99
CA PRO A 246 15.26 -13.51 5.83
C PRO A 246 16.52 -13.72 4.97
N SER A 247 17.66 -14.13 5.54
CA SER A 247 18.88 -14.36 4.76
C SER A 247 18.84 -15.61 3.88
N LYS A 248 17.87 -16.50 4.12
CA LYS A 248 17.62 -17.72 3.32
C LYS A 248 16.42 -17.57 2.39
N ARG A 249 15.67 -16.48 2.51
CA ARG A 249 14.49 -16.22 1.68
C ARG A 249 14.94 -15.92 0.25
N ILE A 250 14.23 -16.47 -0.73
CA ILE A 250 14.50 -16.20 -2.15
C ILE A 250 14.42 -14.70 -2.43
N SER A 251 15.32 -14.20 -3.27
CA SER A 251 15.34 -12.79 -3.68
C SER A 251 14.53 -12.56 -4.98
N ILE A 252 14.14 -11.31 -5.25
CA ILE A 252 13.47 -10.93 -6.51
C ILE A 252 14.27 -11.39 -7.77
N PRO A 253 15.60 -11.20 -7.86
CA PRO A 253 16.38 -11.71 -8.98
C PRO A 253 16.30 -13.24 -9.16
N GLU A 254 16.23 -14.00 -8.06
CA GLU A 254 16.07 -15.45 -8.11
C GLU A 254 14.64 -15.85 -8.50
N ILE A 255 13.61 -15.14 -8.01
CA ILE A 255 12.21 -15.33 -8.45
C ILE A 255 12.12 -15.15 -9.98
N LYS A 256 12.73 -14.10 -10.52
CA LYS A 256 12.72 -13.83 -11.98
C LYS A 256 13.41 -14.92 -12.82
N LYS A 257 14.24 -15.76 -12.20
CA LYS A 257 14.89 -16.93 -12.83
C LYS A 257 14.18 -18.24 -12.53
N HIS A 258 13.14 -18.22 -11.69
CA HIS A 258 12.46 -19.42 -11.25
C HIS A 258 11.66 -20.05 -12.40
N PRO A 259 11.71 -21.38 -12.63
CA PRO A 259 11.02 -22.03 -13.76
C PRO A 259 9.52 -21.74 -13.80
N TRP A 260 8.86 -21.73 -12.63
CA TRP A 260 7.44 -21.38 -12.54
C TRP A 260 7.17 -19.94 -12.99
N PHE A 261 8.06 -18.99 -12.69
CA PHE A 261 7.91 -17.59 -13.08
C PHE A 261 8.15 -17.38 -14.58
N LEU A 262 9.11 -18.11 -15.16
CA LEU A 262 9.49 -17.99 -16.57
C LEU A 262 8.45 -18.58 -17.54
N LYS A 263 7.58 -19.47 -17.06
CA LYS A 263 6.52 -20.08 -17.87
C LYS A 263 5.57 -19.00 -18.41
N HIS A 264 5.41 -18.95 -19.74
CA HIS A 264 4.56 -17.98 -20.45
C HIS A 264 4.85 -16.50 -20.13
N LEU A 265 6.08 -16.16 -19.70
CA LEU A 265 6.45 -14.79 -19.36
C LEU A 265 6.31 -13.86 -20.60
N PRO A 266 5.48 -12.80 -20.54
CA PRO A 266 5.33 -11.87 -21.65
C PRO A 266 6.65 -11.17 -22.00
N LYS A 267 6.93 -11.03 -23.31
CA LYS A 267 8.18 -10.42 -23.80
C LYS A 267 8.42 -9.01 -23.24
N ASN A 268 7.37 -8.22 -23.07
CA ASN A 268 7.45 -6.87 -22.51
C ASN A 268 7.88 -6.83 -21.02
N LEU A 269 7.82 -7.96 -20.30
CA LEU A 269 8.34 -8.09 -18.93
C LEU A 269 9.76 -8.71 -18.89
N MET A 270 10.24 -9.30 -19.99
CA MET A 270 11.59 -9.85 -20.09
C MET A 270 12.65 -8.73 -20.25
N ASP A 271 12.35 -7.70 -21.06
CA ASP A 271 13.29 -6.61 -21.40
C ASP A 271 13.27 -5.46 -20.40
N GLY A 272 13.38 -5.78 -19.10
CA GLY A 272 13.45 -4.80 -18.01
C GLY A 272 14.66 -3.86 -18.01
N ARG A 273 15.35 -3.70 -19.15
CA ARG A 273 16.51 -2.82 -19.33
C ARG A 273 16.31 -1.65 -20.29
N ASN A 274 15.25 -1.59 -21.11
CA ASN A 274 15.12 -0.52 -22.11
C ASN A 274 13.71 -0.27 -22.64
N VAL A 275 12.66 -0.60 -21.90
CA VAL A 275 11.34 -0.06 -22.25
C VAL A 275 11.26 1.35 -21.67
N ASN A 276 11.58 2.34 -22.50
CA ASN A 276 11.13 3.71 -22.29
C ASN A 276 9.59 3.66 -22.27
N TYR A 277 9.00 3.39 -21.10
CA TYR A 277 7.57 3.53 -20.89
C TYR A 277 7.11 5.00 -20.98
N GLY A 278 8.04 5.93 -21.22
CA GLY A 278 7.77 7.31 -21.54
C GLY A 278 7.64 7.51 -23.04
N GLU A 279 6.41 7.59 -23.52
CA GLU A 279 6.00 8.44 -24.67
C GLU A 279 4.49 8.41 -24.96
N ALA A 280 3.68 7.62 -24.24
CA ALA A 280 2.24 7.55 -24.53
C ALA A 280 1.41 8.75 -24.02
N SER A 281 1.97 9.65 -23.20
CA SER A 281 1.31 10.92 -22.87
C SER A 281 2.31 12.06 -23.02
N GLY A 282 2.10 12.92 -24.03
CA GLY A 282 2.84 14.18 -24.23
C GLY A 282 2.64 15.21 -23.10
N GLN A 283 2.23 14.78 -21.91
CA GLN A 283 2.18 15.60 -20.70
C GLN A 283 3.60 15.74 -20.16
N GLN A 284 4.15 16.95 -20.32
CA GLN A 284 5.37 17.35 -19.65
C GLN A 284 5.14 17.29 -18.13
N LEU A 285 5.89 16.42 -17.45
CA LEU A 285 5.83 16.31 -16.00
C LEU A 285 6.20 17.64 -15.36
N GLN A 286 5.46 18.00 -14.30
CA GLN A 286 5.75 19.17 -13.48
C GLN A 286 7.22 19.15 -13.03
N ARG A 287 7.89 20.30 -13.10
CA ARG A 287 9.31 20.41 -12.73
C ARG A 287 9.48 20.21 -11.22
N VAL A 288 10.63 19.71 -10.81
CA VAL A 288 10.92 19.43 -9.40
C VAL A 288 10.88 20.71 -8.59
N GLU A 289 11.39 21.81 -9.15
CA GLU A 289 11.41 23.13 -8.51
C GLU A 289 9.99 23.65 -8.24
N ASP A 290 9.07 23.43 -9.18
CA ASP A 290 7.66 23.82 -9.03
C ASP A 290 6.95 23.00 -7.95
N ILE A 291 7.19 21.69 -7.92
CA ILE A 291 6.66 20.79 -6.88
C ILE A 291 7.17 21.22 -5.51
N MET A 292 8.47 21.47 -5.39
CA MET A 292 9.10 21.90 -4.15
C MET A 292 8.54 23.23 -3.65
N ARG A 293 8.32 24.19 -4.55
CA ARG A 293 7.68 25.47 -4.22
C ARG A 293 6.27 25.26 -3.66
N ILE A 294 5.46 24.44 -4.33
CA ILE A 294 4.09 24.14 -3.89
C ILE A 294 4.06 23.43 -2.53
N ILE A 295 4.94 22.45 -2.32
CA ILE A 295 5.06 21.75 -1.02
C ILE A 295 5.45 22.74 0.08
N GLN A 296 6.41 23.63 -0.17
CA GLN A 296 6.85 24.61 0.81
C GLN A 296 5.73 25.59 1.18
N GLU A 297 4.92 26.01 0.21
CA GLU A 297 3.75 26.85 0.45
C GLU A 297 2.65 26.11 1.23
N ALA A 298 2.49 24.80 0.99
CA ALA A 298 1.52 23.95 1.69
C ALA A 298 1.84 23.73 3.18
N LYS A 299 3.09 23.97 3.62
CA LYS A 299 3.47 23.92 5.05
C LYS A 299 2.80 25.02 5.88
N PHE A 300 2.32 26.08 5.24
CA PHE A 300 1.61 27.18 5.90
C PHE A 300 0.10 27.04 5.68
N LEU A 301 -0.69 27.35 6.71
CA LEU A 301 -2.15 27.46 6.57
C LEU A 301 -2.46 28.63 5.63
N GLY A 302 -3.35 28.44 4.66
CA GLY A 302 -3.71 29.49 3.72
C GLY A 302 -4.29 30.72 4.44
N GLU A 303 -4.07 31.91 3.88
CA GLU A 303 -4.49 33.20 4.47
C GLU A 303 -6.03 33.35 4.68
N GLY A 304 -6.83 32.36 4.26
CA GLY A 304 -8.29 32.35 4.40
C GLY A 304 -8.86 31.60 5.62
N SER A 305 -8.06 30.92 6.45
CA SER A 305 -8.57 30.11 7.58
C SER A 305 -8.76 30.89 8.89
N LYS A 306 -8.93 32.21 8.84
CA LYS A 306 -9.31 33.01 10.02
C LYS A 306 -10.82 33.22 10.07
N TYR A 307 -11.57 32.16 10.37
CA TYR A 307 -12.86 32.30 11.04
C TYR A 307 -13.00 31.21 12.09
N GLY A 308 -12.94 31.64 13.36
CA GLY A 308 -13.43 30.89 14.51
C GLY A 308 -12.38 30.12 15.33
N GLN A 309 -11.60 30.85 16.15
CA GLN A 309 -11.47 30.59 17.59
C GLN A 309 -10.46 31.57 18.20
N ALA A 310 -10.94 32.38 19.14
CA ALA A 310 -10.11 33.25 19.98
C ALA A 310 -9.22 32.39 20.90
N PRO A 311 -8.02 32.84 21.27
CA PRO A 311 -7.14 32.09 22.16
C PRO A 311 -7.67 32.18 23.60
N ALA A 312 -8.01 31.03 24.19
CA ALA A 312 -8.19 30.93 25.63
C ALA A 312 -6.81 31.01 26.30
N GLU A 313 -6.66 31.99 27.18
CA GLU A 313 -5.49 32.19 28.02
C GLU A 313 -5.26 30.96 28.92
N ALA A 314 -4.01 30.48 28.94
CA ALA A 314 -3.56 29.45 29.86
C ALA A 314 -3.25 30.10 31.21
N THR A 315 -4.09 29.85 32.21
CA THR A 315 -3.74 30.06 33.62
C THR A 315 -3.02 28.82 34.14
N ILE A 316 -1.76 29.01 34.53
CA ILE A 316 -0.92 28.06 35.26
C ILE A 316 -1.28 28.22 36.74
N ASP A 317 -1.68 27.13 37.41
CA ASP A 317 -1.63 27.03 38.87
C ASP A 317 -0.73 25.84 39.26
N PRO A 318 0.32 26.04 40.05
CA PRO A 318 1.15 24.99 40.61
C PRO A 318 0.84 24.79 42.10
N ASP A 319 0.44 23.59 42.51
CA ASP A 319 0.79 23.06 43.84
C ASP A 319 0.50 21.55 43.94
N ASP A 320 1.56 20.79 44.24
CA ASP A 320 1.71 19.77 45.30
C ASP A 320 0.46 18.99 45.78
N SER A 321 0.51 17.72 46.17
CA SER A 321 1.55 16.69 46.32
C SER A 321 0.83 15.42 46.83
N GLU A 322 1.42 14.24 46.57
CA GLU A 322 1.32 12.95 47.29
C GLU A 322 -0.03 12.25 47.60
N GLY A 323 -0.06 10.92 47.43
CA GLY A 323 -1.08 10.04 47.98
C GLY A 323 -1.22 8.65 47.31
N ASP A 324 -0.33 7.73 47.69
CA ASP A 324 -0.45 6.27 47.89
C ASP A 324 -1.46 5.38 47.12
N LEU A 325 -0.86 4.32 46.55
CA LEU A 325 -1.10 2.87 46.72
C LEU A 325 -2.51 2.23 46.68
N GLU A 326 -2.53 1.17 45.85
CA GLU A 326 -3.20 -0.13 46.00
C GLU A 326 -4.63 -0.40 45.47
N SER A 327 -4.63 -1.29 44.45
CA SER A 327 -5.51 -2.44 44.17
C SER A 327 -7.04 -2.30 44.25
N GLU A 328 -7.70 -2.65 43.14
CA GLU A 328 -8.78 -3.65 43.15
C GLU A 328 -9.01 -4.26 41.75
N ILE A 329 -9.10 -5.58 41.73
CA ILE A 329 -9.48 -6.46 40.61
C ILE A 329 -10.95 -6.81 40.82
N GLU A 330 -11.79 -6.74 39.78
CA GLU A 330 -12.92 -7.65 39.45
C GLU A 330 -13.85 -6.98 38.40
N THR A 331 -13.96 -7.46 37.17
CA THR A 331 -14.79 -8.54 36.57
C THR A 331 -15.98 -8.01 35.74
N SER A 332 -16.11 -8.63 34.55
CA SER A 332 -17.37 -9.03 33.88
C SER A 332 -18.39 -7.97 33.46
N GLY A 333 -18.77 -7.99 32.17
CA GLY A 333 -20.04 -7.42 31.72
C GLY A 333 -20.19 -7.34 30.20
N ASP A 334 -20.63 -8.45 29.60
CA ASP A 334 -21.19 -8.54 28.26
C ASP A 334 -22.17 -7.41 27.93
N TYR A 335 -22.14 -6.88 26.71
CA TYR A 335 -23.36 -6.42 26.04
C TYR A 335 -23.36 -6.67 24.53
N ILE A 336 -24.54 -7.06 24.09
CA ILE A 336 -24.99 -7.71 22.87
C ILE A 336 -25.28 -6.70 21.74
N ILE A 337 -24.88 -7.09 20.52
CA ILE A 337 -25.52 -6.99 19.18
C ILE A 337 -26.75 -6.06 19.01
N HIS A 338 -26.82 -5.32 17.89
CA HIS A 338 -28.01 -5.28 17.02
C HIS A 338 -27.69 -4.90 15.56
N PHE A 339 -28.06 -5.83 14.66
CA PHE A 339 -28.32 -5.82 13.20
C PHE A 339 -27.26 -5.39 12.18
#